data_AF-A0A9N9P2U8-F1
#
_entry.id   AF-A0A9N9P2U8-F1
#
_cell.length_a   1.000
_cell.length_b   1.000
_cell.length_c   1.000
_cell.angle_alpha   90.00
_cell.angle_beta   90.00
_cell.angle_gamma   90.00
#
_symmetry.space_group_name_H-M   'P 1'
#
loop_
_entity.id
_entity.type
_entity.pdbx_description
1 polymer ?
#
loop_
_entity_poly.entity_id
_entity_poly.type
_entity_poly.pdbx_seq_one_letter_code
_entity_poly.pdbx_strand_id
1 'polypeptide(L)'
;MNIEEESTNKSQLILYHILTDCETQWLSTFYAWDRLLTLKPFIDILSTTMNVRNVNYKTKKDGKCLEKINLASKEWSIIEDIMPILGQFAEAIEKLEGSKYSTVSYMYPAIQKIKSNLSPFSNPTDDNENPDELDDAFDKRQIEDDLHRALNYYYDDLKLDGLVASLLDP
;
A
#
# COMPACT_ATOMS: atom_id res chain seq x y z
N MET A 1 -15.63 -2.16 42.82
CA MET A 1 -16.06 -2.43 41.43
C MET A 1 -15.30 -1.47 40.55
N ASN A 2 -14.36 -1.99 39.76
CA ASN A 2 -14.02 -1.49 38.41
C ASN A 2 -13.04 -2.46 37.76
N ILE A 3 -13.45 -3.74 37.70
CA ILE A 3 -12.73 -4.81 37.00
C ILE A 3 -12.76 -4.54 35.46
N GLU A 4 -13.76 -3.80 34.98
CA GLU A 4 -13.90 -3.41 33.58
C GLU A 4 -12.93 -2.29 33.15
N GLU A 5 -12.62 -1.33 34.03
CA GLU A 5 -11.66 -0.25 33.72
C GLU A 5 -10.22 -0.78 33.63
N GLU A 6 -9.83 -1.71 34.52
CA GLU A 6 -8.49 -2.30 34.53
C GLU A 6 -8.27 -3.28 33.36
N SER A 7 -9.32 -4.02 32.99
CA SER A 7 -9.37 -4.83 31.76
C SER A 7 -9.16 -3.96 30.50
N THR A 8 -9.89 -2.85 30.41
CA THR A 8 -9.82 -1.95 29.24
C THR A 8 -8.46 -1.27 29.14
N ASN A 9 -7.86 -0.86 30.27
CA ASN A 9 -6.53 -0.27 30.31
C ASN A 9 -5.46 -1.27 29.85
N LYS A 10 -5.57 -2.54 30.28
CA LYS A 10 -4.68 -3.63 29.85
C LYS A 10 -4.83 -3.95 28.36
N SER A 11 -6.06 -4.00 27.85
CA SER A 11 -6.30 -4.18 26.40
C SER A 11 -5.77 -3.01 25.57
N GLN A 12 -5.90 -1.78 26.06
CA GLN A 12 -5.32 -0.61 25.39
C GLN A 12 -3.80 -0.64 25.42
N LEU A 13 -3.18 -0.99 26.56
CA LEU A 13 -1.73 -1.14 26.68
C LEU A 13 -1.19 -2.24 25.76
N ILE A 14 -1.91 -3.36 25.61
CA ILE A 14 -1.57 -4.43 24.67
C ILE A 14 -1.69 -3.95 23.22
N LEU A 15 -2.76 -3.22 22.89
CA LEU A 15 -2.94 -2.64 21.55
C LEU A 15 -1.83 -1.64 21.21
N TYR A 16 -1.48 -0.75 22.16
CA TYR A 16 -0.36 0.16 22.01
C TYR A 16 0.96 -0.60 21.85
N HIS A 17 1.22 -1.64 22.65
CA HIS A 17 2.43 -2.46 22.50
C HIS A 17 2.52 -3.14 21.13
N ILE A 18 1.42 -3.71 20.62
CA ILE A 18 1.36 -4.33 19.28
C ILE A 18 1.61 -3.28 18.18
N LEU A 19 1.19 -2.04 18.38
CA LEU A 19 1.41 -0.94 17.45
C LEU A 19 2.83 -0.34 17.56
N THR A 20 3.46 -0.38 18.74
CA THR A 20 4.78 0.22 18.99
C THR A 20 5.95 -0.76 18.82
N ASP A 21 5.74 -2.06 19.00
CA ASP A 21 6.77 -3.11 18.88
C ASP A 21 6.93 -3.61 17.43
N CYS A 22 6.76 -2.70 16.48
CA CYS A 22 7.00 -2.96 15.07
C CYS A 22 7.98 -1.91 14.55
N GLU A 23 9.27 -2.26 14.53
CA GLU A 23 10.31 -1.53 13.82
C GLU A 23 9.99 -1.55 12.32
N THR A 24 9.08 -0.68 11.87
CA THR A 24 8.67 -0.43 10.47
C THR A 24 8.59 -1.68 9.59
N GLN A 25 7.44 -2.37 9.63
CA GLN A 25 7.10 -3.41 8.66
C GLN A 25 7.33 -2.91 7.22
N TRP A 26 8.08 -3.70 6.44
CA TRP A 26 8.36 -3.50 5.01
C TRP A 26 7.08 -3.36 4.16
N LEU A 27 5.93 -3.77 4.72
CA LEU A 27 4.59 -3.74 4.11
C LEU A 27 3.66 -2.66 4.68
N SER A 28 4.18 -1.72 5.46
CA SER A 28 3.38 -0.67 6.11
C SER A 28 2.52 0.14 5.13
N THR A 29 3.07 0.53 3.97
CA THR A 29 2.31 1.23 2.92
C THR A 29 1.16 0.37 2.37
N PHE A 30 1.41 -0.90 2.12
CA PHE A 30 0.39 -1.84 1.62
C PHE A 30 -0.77 -1.96 2.62
N TYR A 31 -0.50 -2.19 3.90
CA TYR A 31 -1.54 -2.28 4.92
C TYR A 31 -2.26 -0.96 5.19
N ALA A 32 -1.55 0.17 5.09
CA ALA A 32 -2.18 1.49 5.21
C ALA A 32 -3.20 1.72 4.09
N TRP A 33 -2.84 1.38 2.84
CA TRP A 33 -3.72 1.54 1.68
C TRP A 33 -4.88 0.54 1.67
N ASP A 34 -4.64 -0.73 2.05
CA ASP A 34 -5.70 -1.73 2.24
C ASP A 34 -6.76 -1.26 3.24
N ARG A 35 -6.31 -0.73 4.37
CA ARG A 35 -7.19 -0.16 5.39
C ARG A 35 -7.89 1.10 4.90
N LEU A 36 -7.22 1.94 4.13
CA LEU A 36 -7.79 3.15 3.56
C LEU A 36 -8.93 2.83 2.58
N LEU A 37 -8.76 1.83 1.71
CA LEU A 37 -9.81 1.32 0.82
C LEU A 37 -11.00 0.76 1.60
N THR A 38 -10.73 0.04 2.69
CA THR A 38 -11.78 -0.46 3.59
C THR A 38 -12.58 0.70 4.23
N LEU A 39 -11.92 1.84 4.51
CA LEU A 39 -12.53 3.01 5.14
C LEU A 39 -13.25 3.95 4.16
N LYS A 40 -12.96 3.88 2.86
CA LYS A 40 -13.57 4.70 1.80
C LYS A 40 -15.10 4.85 1.93
N PRO A 41 -15.92 3.78 2.02
CA PRO A 41 -17.37 3.94 2.13
C PRO A 41 -17.80 4.68 3.41
N PHE A 42 -17.06 4.54 4.51
CA PHE A 42 -17.36 5.25 5.76
C PHE A 42 -17.02 6.74 5.65
N ILE A 43 -15.93 7.08 4.95
CA ILE A 43 -15.55 8.46 4.64
C ILE A 43 -16.64 9.12 3.78
N ASP A 44 -17.17 8.41 2.77
CA ASP A 44 -18.23 8.92 1.91
C ASP A 44 -19.55 9.17 2.67
N ILE A 45 -19.94 8.24 3.54
CA ILE A 45 -21.11 8.40 4.42
C ILE A 45 -20.89 9.58 5.36
N LEU A 46 -19.71 9.69 5.97
CA LEU A 46 -19.38 10.78 6.89
C LEU A 46 -19.42 12.13 6.18
N SER A 47 -18.80 12.24 5.00
CA SER A 47 -18.83 13.44 4.17
C SER A 47 -20.26 13.84 3.81
N THR A 48 -21.08 12.88 3.39
CA THR A 48 -22.48 13.12 3.03
C THR A 48 -23.30 13.60 4.23
N THR A 49 -23.16 12.94 5.39
CA THR A 49 -23.92 13.27 6.61
C THR A 49 -23.53 14.62 7.21
N MET A 50 -22.26 15.02 7.15
CA MET A 50 -21.80 16.31 7.66
C MET A 50 -22.24 17.50 6.81
N ASN A 51 -22.55 17.27 5.54
CA ASN A 51 -23.02 18.29 4.60
C ASN A 51 -24.53 18.48 4.55
N VAL A 52 -25.30 17.74 5.36
CA VAL A 52 -26.76 17.88 5.43
C VAL A 52 -27.15 19.27 5.99
N ARG A 53 -28.23 19.83 5.45
CA ARG A 53 -28.68 21.22 5.70
C ARG A 53 -29.01 21.52 7.17
N ASN A 54 -29.34 20.52 7.98
CA ASN A 54 -29.78 20.65 9.38
C ASN A 54 -28.66 20.48 10.43
N VAL A 55 -27.40 20.38 10.00
CA VAL A 55 -26.27 20.12 10.88
C VAL A 55 -25.71 21.44 11.45
N ASN A 56 -25.12 21.38 12.66
CA ASN A 56 -24.51 22.54 13.30
C ASN A 56 -23.36 23.14 12.45
N TYR A 57 -23.06 24.43 12.67
CA TYR A 57 -22.03 25.14 11.92
C TYR A 57 -20.63 24.50 11.99
N LYS A 58 -20.24 23.98 13.16
CA LYS A 58 -18.91 23.39 13.38
C LYS A 58 -18.74 22.11 12.56
N THR A 59 -19.69 21.19 12.66
CA THR A 59 -19.70 19.94 11.88
C THR A 59 -19.78 20.22 10.39
N LYS A 60 -20.49 21.26 9.94
CA LYS A 60 -20.47 21.67 8.53
C LYS A 60 -19.09 22.21 8.09
N LYS A 61 -18.39 22.93 8.97
CA LYS A 61 -17.01 23.38 8.72
C LYS A 61 -16.05 22.18 8.63
N ASP A 62 -16.21 21.20 9.51
CA ASP A 62 -15.41 19.99 9.53
C ASP A 62 -15.67 19.13 8.28
N GLY A 63 -16.91 19.07 7.78
CA GLY A 63 -17.26 18.38 6.52
C GLY A 63 -16.57 19.01 5.30
N LYS A 64 -16.54 20.34 5.22
CA LYS A 64 -15.75 21.04 4.20
C LYS A 64 -14.24 20.84 4.34
N CYS A 65 -13.76 20.59 5.56
CA CYS A 65 -12.35 20.26 5.78
C CYS A 65 -12.07 18.84 5.26
N LEU A 66 -12.97 17.89 5.56
CA LEU A 66 -12.90 16.52 5.08
C LEU A 66 -12.89 16.46 3.55
N GLU A 67 -13.78 17.19 2.87
CA GLU A 67 -13.78 17.27 1.40
C GLU A 67 -12.46 17.75 0.80
N LYS A 68 -11.73 18.64 1.50
CA LYS A 68 -10.45 19.18 1.02
C LYS A 68 -9.28 18.22 1.22
N ILE A 69 -9.33 17.38 2.25
CA ILE A 69 -8.26 16.42 2.56
C ILE A 69 -8.54 15.03 1.97
N ASN A 70 -9.78 14.78 1.56
CA ASN A 70 -10.14 13.51 0.95
C ASN A 70 -9.50 13.38 -0.42
N LEU A 71 -9.19 12.15 -0.79
CA LEU A 71 -8.64 11.84 -2.09
C LEU A 71 -9.66 12.10 -3.20
N ALA A 72 -9.18 12.60 -4.33
CA ALA A 72 -9.92 12.72 -5.56
C ALA A 72 -10.28 11.33 -6.12
N SER A 73 -11.32 11.27 -6.94
CA SER A 73 -11.75 10.00 -7.57
C SER A 73 -10.62 9.34 -8.38
N LYS A 74 -9.75 10.14 -9.01
CA LYS A 74 -8.58 9.65 -9.75
C LYS A 74 -7.57 8.99 -8.81
N GLU A 75 -7.22 9.65 -7.71
CA GLU A 75 -6.28 9.13 -6.70
C GLU A 75 -6.78 7.80 -6.09
N TRP A 76 -8.07 7.71 -5.76
CA TRP A 76 -8.67 6.45 -5.31
C TRP A 76 -8.51 5.32 -6.32
N SER A 77 -8.75 5.59 -7.61
CA SER A 77 -8.59 4.61 -8.68
C SER A 77 -7.14 4.16 -8.82
N ILE A 78 -6.18 5.08 -8.64
CA ILE A 78 -4.75 4.76 -8.73
C ILE A 78 -4.32 3.87 -7.56
N ILE A 79 -4.82 4.13 -6.34
CA ILE A 79 -4.57 3.24 -5.19
C ILE A 79 -5.14 1.85 -5.46
N GLU A 80 -6.38 1.75 -5.95
CA GLU A 80 -7.02 0.47 -6.29
C GLU A 80 -6.21 -0.31 -7.35
N ASP A 81 -5.63 0.39 -8.32
CA ASP A 81 -4.79 -0.20 -9.38
C ASP A 81 -3.40 -0.66 -8.88
N ILE A 82 -2.79 0.04 -7.92
CA ILE A 82 -1.45 -0.28 -7.40
C ILE A 82 -1.52 -1.39 -6.35
N MET A 83 -2.63 -1.52 -5.63
CA MET A 83 -2.80 -2.53 -4.58
C MET A 83 -2.49 -3.97 -5.03
N PRO A 84 -2.93 -4.44 -6.21
CA PRO A 84 -2.52 -5.74 -6.75
C PRO A 84 -1.01 -5.91 -6.98
N ILE A 85 -0.30 -4.83 -7.32
CA ILE A 85 1.15 -4.84 -7.51
C ILE A 85 1.83 -5.01 -6.14
N LEU A 86 1.47 -4.17 -5.17
CA LEU A 86 1.99 -4.25 -3.80
C LEU A 86 1.64 -5.58 -3.11
N GLY A 87 0.47 -6.15 -3.42
CA GLY A 87 0.05 -7.46 -2.90
C GLY A 87 0.99 -8.60 -3.32
N GLN A 88 1.63 -8.52 -4.49
CA GLN A 88 2.63 -9.52 -4.90
C GLN A 88 3.90 -9.44 -4.05
N PHE A 89 4.32 -8.24 -3.67
CA PHE A 89 5.42 -8.06 -2.73
C PHE A 89 5.05 -8.56 -1.33
N ALA A 90 3.82 -8.31 -0.88
CA ALA A 90 3.31 -8.84 0.39
C ALA A 90 3.33 -10.37 0.42
N GLU A 91 2.79 -11.03 -0.62
CA GLU A 91 2.82 -12.49 -0.75
C GLU A 91 4.25 -13.04 -0.77
N ALA A 92 5.16 -12.36 -1.47
CA ALA A 92 6.56 -12.76 -1.53
C ALA A 92 7.26 -12.63 -0.17
N ILE A 93 7.07 -11.51 0.54
CA ILE A 93 7.66 -11.26 1.85
C ILE A 93 7.13 -12.25 2.88
N GLU A 94 5.81 -12.48 2.94
CA GLU A 94 5.21 -13.46 3.87
C GLU A 94 5.83 -14.86 3.69
N LYS A 95 6.03 -15.28 2.44
CA LYS A 95 6.69 -16.56 2.15
C LYS A 95 8.16 -16.56 2.53
N LEU A 96 8.88 -15.46 2.31
CA LEU A 96 10.31 -15.34 2.63
C LEU A 96 10.57 -15.24 4.14
N GLU A 97 9.67 -14.63 4.90
CA GLU A 97 9.69 -14.57 6.37
C GLU A 97 9.39 -15.91 7.05
N GLY A 98 8.93 -16.91 6.29
CA GLY A 98 8.67 -18.25 6.79
C GLY A 98 9.90 -18.91 7.41
N SER A 99 9.92 -19.08 8.73
CA SER A 99 11.07 -19.62 9.48
C SER A 99 11.20 -21.15 9.45
N LYS A 100 10.22 -21.85 8.85
CA LYS A 100 10.11 -23.31 8.93
C LYS A 100 10.94 -24.07 7.88
N TYR A 101 11.28 -23.42 6.76
CA TYR A 101 12.03 -24.01 5.66
C TYR A 101 13.01 -22.97 5.09
N SER A 102 14.04 -23.43 4.36
CA SER A 102 14.90 -22.49 3.61
C SER A 102 14.05 -21.82 2.54
N THR A 103 13.84 -20.51 2.63
CA THR A 103 13.03 -19.72 1.69
C THR A 103 13.87 -19.03 0.62
N VAL A 104 15.21 -19.13 0.70
CA VAL A 104 16.15 -18.47 -0.22
C VAL A 104 15.98 -18.96 -1.65
N SER A 105 15.61 -20.23 -1.85
CA SER A 105 15.28 -20.81 -3.17
C SER A 105 14.01 -20.23 -3.79
N TYR A 106 13.12 -19.63 -2.99
CA TYR A 106 11.91 -18.98 -3.48
C TYR A 106 12.17 -17.54 -3.95
N MET A 107 13.30 -16.95 -3.53
CA MET A 107 13.62 -15.55 -3.82
C MET A 107 13.70 -15.25 -5.32
N TYR A 108 14.42 -16.07 -6.10
CA TYR A 108 14.54 -15.84 -7.54
C TYR A 108 13.21 -16.03 -8.28
N PRO A 109 12.46 -17.15 -8.08
CA PRO A 109 11.13 -17.31 -8.67
C PRO A 109 10.16 -16.17 -8.32
N ALA A 110 10.15 -15.71 -7.07
CA ALA A 110 9.28 -14.62 -6.64
C ALA A 110 9.59 -13.31 -7.36
N ILE A 111 10.88 -12.95 -7.46
CA ILE A 111 11.30 -11.71 -8.10
C ILE A 111 11.07 -11.75 -9.61
N GLN A 112 11.29 -12.91 -10.25
CA GLN A 112 10.95 -13.07 -11.68
C GLN A 112 9.45 -12.91 -11.94
N LYS A 113 8.59 -13.49 -11.08
CA LYS A 113 7.13 -13.34 -11.15
C LYS A 113 6.71 -11.87 -10.99
N ILE A 114 7.30 -11.16 -10.04
CA ILE A 114 7.03 -9.73 -9.82
C ILE A 114 7.49 -8.92 -11.05
N LYS A 115 8.71 -9.16 -11.57
CA LYS A 115 9.24 -8.48 -12.77
C LYS A 115 8.36 -8.70 -14.00
N SER A 116 7.84 -9.92 -14.22
CA SER A 116 6.97 -10.18 -15.38
C SER A 116 5.65 -9.44 -15.30
N ASN A 117 5.15 -9.16 -14.10
CA ASN A 117 3.91 -8.44 -13.89
C ASN A 117 4.10 -6.91 -13.93
N LEU A 118 5.31 -6.43 -13.66
CA LEU A 118 5.75 -5.03 -13.73
C LEU A 118 6.27 -4.61 -15.12
N SER A 119 5.86 -5.30 -16.20
CA SER A 119 6.43 -5.13 -17.55
C SER A 119 6.75 -3.66 -17.87
N PRO A 120 7.97 -3.33 -18.35
CA PRO A 120 8.25 -1.97 -18.81
C PRO A 120 7.23 -1.64 -19.89
N PHE A 121 6.50 -0.53 -19.74
CA PHE A 121 5.60 -0.06 -20.77
C PHE A 121 6.45 0.36 -21.98
N SER A 122 6.73 -0.60 -22.87
CA SER A 122 7.33 -0.34 -24.17
C SER A 122 6.19 -0.17 -25.16
N ASN A 123 5.72 1.07 -25.31
CA ASN A 123 5.29 1.62 -26.59
C ASN A 123 5.34 3.16 -26.51
N PRO A 124 6.03 3.84 -27.44
CA PRO A 124 5.81 5.27 -27.66
C PRO A 124 4.45 5.47 -28.32
N THR A 125 3.94 6.70 -28.30
CA THR A 125 2.65 7.20 -28.83
C THR A 125 1.51 7.14 -27.79
N ASP A 126 0.83 8.23 -27.46
CA ASP A 126 0.42 9.35 -28.32
C ASP A 126 0.66 10.70 -27.61
N ASP A 127 1.48 11.58 -28.21
CA ASP A 127 1.70 12.97 -27.77
C ASP A 127 0.43 13.80 -28.04
N ASN A 128 -0.65 13.48 -27.33
CA ASN A 128 -1.89 14.25 -27.37
C ASN A 128 -2.47 14.43 -25.96
N GLU A 129 -1.60 14.47 -24.94
CA GLU A 129 -1.96 14.97 -23.62
C GLU A 129 -1.82 16.50 -23.63
N ASN A 130 -2.98 17.14 -23.45
CA ASN A 130 -3.14 18.58 -23.36
C ASN A 130 -2.22 19.13 -22.26
N PRO A 131 -1.34 20.14 -22.50
CA PRO A 131 -0.35 20.60 -21.52
C PRO A 131 -0.93 21.25 -20.26
N ASP A 132 -2.26 21.37 -20.17
CA ASP A 132 -2.99 22.01 -19.07
C ASP A 132 -3.45 21.04 -17.96
N GLU A 133 -3.18 19.73 -18.07
CA GLU A 133 -3.37 18.81 -16.94
C GLU A 133 -2.18 18.92 -15.97
N LEU A 134 -2.33 19.91 -15.08
CA LEU A 134 -1.61 20.11 -13.81
C LEU A 134 -0.84 18.89 -13.30
N ASP A 135 0.46 19.10 -13.03
CA ASP A 135 1.25 18.58 -11.90
C ASP A 135 0.53 17.60 -10.98
N ASP A 136 0.25 16.40 -11.47
CA ASP A 136 -0.38 15.34 -10.68
C ASP A 136 0.75 14.56 -10.02
N ALA A 137 1.09 14.94 -8.79
CA ALA A 137 2.12 14.28 -7.99
C ALA A 137 1.85 12.77 -7.76
N PHE A 138 0.67 12.29 -8.15
CA PHE A 138 0.20 10.94 -7.98
C PHE A 138 -0.13 10.29 -9.34
N ASP A 139 0.90 10.05 -10.17
CA ASP A 139 0.78 9.31 -11.44
C ASP A 139 1.17 7.83 -11.26
N LYS A 140 0.25 6.94 -11.67
CA LYS A 140 0.46 5.49 -11.70
C LYS A 140 1.70 5.10 -12.52
N ARG A 141 1.90 5.72 -13.69
CA ARG A 141 3.00 5.36 -14.60
C ARG A 141 4.35 5.59 -13.93
N GLN A 142 4.50 6.76 -13.31
CA GLN A 142 5.70 7.11 -12.56
C GLN A 142 5.97 6.12 -11.42
N ILE A 143 4.94 5.68 -10.70
CA ILE A 143 5.07 4.71 -9.61
C ILE A 143 5.53 3.34 -10.12
N GLU A 144 4.93 2.84 -11.21
CA GLU A 144 5.31 1.56 -11.82
C GLU A 144 6.76 1.59 -12.34
N ASP A 145 7.15 2.66 -13.03
CA ASP A 145 8.51 2.85 -13.54
C ASP A 145 9.56 2.93 -12.43
N ASP A 146 9.24 3.62 -11.34
CA ASP A 146 10.12 3.72 -10.18
C ASP A 146 10.26 2.38 -9.45
N LEU A 147 9.16 1.61 -9.33
CA LEU A 147 9.20 0.25 -8.78
C LEU A 147 10.04 -0.68 -9.65
N HIS A 148 9.85 -0.65 -10.97
CA HIS A 148 10.64 -1.46 -11.90
C HIS A 148 12.13 -1.10 -11.83
N ARG A 149 12.46 0.20 -11.76
CA ARG A 149 13.84 0.69 -11.62
C ARG A 149 14.47 0.23 -10.31
N ALA A 150 13.77 0.41 -9.18
CA ALA A 150 14.24 -0.03 -7.88
C ALA A 150 14.46 -1.54 -7.84
N LEU A 151 13.52 -2.31 -8.37
CA LEU A 151 13.60 -3.78 -8.41
C LEU A 151 14.80 -4.27 -9.23
N ASN A 152 15.14 -3.59 -10.33
CA ASN A 152 16.35 -3.93 -11.08
C ASN A 152 17.62 -3.56 -10.32
N TYR A 153 17.67 -2.36 -9.75
CA TYR A 153 18.83 -1.87 -9.01
C TYR A 153 19.20 -2.77 -7.82
N TYR A 154 18.23 -3.09 -6.95
CA TYR A 154 18.50 -3.88 -5.74
C TYR A 154 18.68 -5.38 -6.00
N TYR A 155 18.03 -5.90 -7.04
CA TYR A 155 18.10 -7.34 -7.31
C TYR A 155 19.39 -7.78 -7.99
N ASP A 156 20.04 -6.90 -8.76
CA ASP A 156 21.29 -7.24 -9.43
C ASP A 156 22.40 -7.63 -8.42
N ASP A 157 22.37 -7.07 -7.20
CA ASP A 157 23.29 -7.42 -6.12
C ASP A 157 23.04 -8.80 -5.50
N LEU A 158 21.79 -9.28 -5.48
CA LEU A 158 21.37 -10.53 -4.81
C LEU A 158 21.14 -11.70 -5.78
N LYS A 159 21.33 -11.45 -7.08
CA LYS A 159 20.94 -12.36 -8.17
C LYS A 159 21.65 -13.71 -8.13
N LEU A 160 22.95 -13.73 -7.82
CA LEU A 160 23.75 -14.96 -7.89
C LEU A 160 23.34 -15.96 -6.79
N ASP A 161 23.24 -15.50 -5.55
CA ASP A 161 22.91 -16.36 -4.40
C ASP A 161 21.48 -16.88 -4.49
N GLY A 162 20.53 -16.03 -4.89
CA GLY A 162 19.15 -16.44 -5.13
C GLY A 162 19.04 -17.47 -6.26
N LEU A 163 19.77 -17.28 -7.36
CA LEU A 163 19.76 -18.22 -8.49
C LEU A 163 20.36 -19.58 -8.09
N VAL A 164 21.50 -19.57 -7.39
CA VAL A 164 22.15 -20.80 -6.93
C VAL A 164 21.25 -21.55 -5.95
N ALA A 165 20.63 -20.87 -4.99
CA ALA A 165 19.70 -21.50 -4.05
C ALA A 165 18.49 -22.10 -4.76
N SER A 166 17.96 -21.43 -5.79
CA SER A 166 16.81 -21.92 -6.56
C SER A 166 17.15 -23.12 -7.44
N LEU A 167 18.40 -23.21 -7.91
CA LEU A 167 18.88 -24.36 -8.69
C LEU A 167 19.16 -25.59 -7.81
N LEU A 168 19.51 -25.37 -6.54
CA LEU A 168 19.83 -26.42 -5.57
C LEU A 168 18.58 -26.97 -4.86
N ASP A 169 17.41 -26.38 -5.06
CA ASP A 169 16.13 -26.87 -4.55
C ASP A 169 15.50 -27.81 -5.60
N PRO A 170 15.48 -29.14 -5.36
CA PRO A 170 15.16 -30.17 -6.36
C PRO A 170 13.69 -30.28 -6.76
#